data_AF-A0A369HII1-F1
#
_entry.id   AF-A0A369HII1-F1
#
_cell.length_a   1.000
_cell.length_b   1.000
_cell.length_c   1.000
_cell.angle_alpha   90.00
_cell.angle_beta   90.00
_cell.angle_gamma   90.00
#
_symmetry.space_group_name_H-M   'P 1'
#
loop_
_entity.id
_entity.type
_entity.pdbx_description
1 polymer ?
#
loop_
_entity_poly.entity_id
_entity_poly.type
_entity_poly.pdbx_seq_one_letter_code
_entity_poly.pdbx_strand_id
1 'polypeptide(L)'
;MDANPPQSEAQIHASNLDHTLKELQRKVQEHEAELQRLRSSSSSTPVSLSPNAQSAVIKAALEEVTKSEPFLPFPSSVLPALVALRKTHGVIVESEAELAVQKPRIDRAKNRLECAEAALTDQKLLGDALAVRIQSLRSRLESFADQNQQYQEPDHGAVRRMEALRAVKDKYDADTARLMRSLLAFIENHLAAMLAAEELGGPVVGSATETDLDHLDAGFNAQGKPNKVKDKAKNQDKRQRRIDDIWGAGNDGAVNDEVAAAAAEMQRLTEELLNTLVEAKGDSSASYVRLARESAAARFLVRSQVAQFHPKDATRIRLVDFGRELES
;
A
#
# COMPACT_ATOMS: atom_id res chain seq x y z
N MET A 1 -37.17 42.52 11.71
CA MET A 1 -38.56 43.03 11.85
C MET A 1 -39.11 42.36 13.09
N ASP A 2 -38.73 42.90 14.26
CA ASP A 2 -39.06 42.34 15.56
C ASP A 2 -40.42 42.88 16.01
N ALA A 3 -41.45 42.08 15.80
CA ALA A 3 -42.80 42.36 16.28
C ALA A 3 -42.93 41.79 17.70
N ASN A 4 -42.64 42.62 18.70
CA ASN A 4 -42.97 42.32 20.08
C ASN A 4 -44.51 42.38 20.19
N PRO A 5 -45.23 41.28 20.50
CA PRO A 5 -46.69 41.32 20.57
C PRO A 5 -47.13 42.27 21.69
N PRO A 6 -48.28 42.95 21.55
CA PRO A 6 -48.80 43.80 22.61
C PRO A 6 -49.04 42.92 23.85
N GLN A 7 -48.52 43.35 25.01
CA GLN A 7 -48.53 42.56 26.26
C GLN A 7 -49.92 42.03 26.65
N SER A 8 -51.00 42.69 26.19
CA SER A 8 -52.38 42.25 26.32
C SER A 8 -52.68 40.92 25.61
N GLU A 9 -52.23 40.73 24.36
CA GLU A 9 -52.48 39.51 23.60
C GLU A 9 -51.73 38.31 24.18
N ALA A 10 -50.50 38.54 24.66
CA ALA A 10 -49.71 37.52 25.34
C ALA A 10 -50.37 37.06 26.65
N GLN A 11 -50.98 37.98 27.40
CA GLN A 11 -51.72 37.68 28.64
C GLN A 11 -53.01 36.89 28.36
N ILE A 12 -53.78 37.27 27.33
CA ILE A 12 -55.00 36.54 26.91
C ILE A 12 -54.62 35.12 26.42
N HIS A 13 -53.54 35.00 25.66
CA HIS A 13 -53.03 33.70 25.21
C HIS A 13 -52.62 32.81 26.39
N ALA A 14 -51.93 33.36 27.39
CA ALA A 14 -51.55 32.64 28.61
C ALA A 14 -52.77 32.17 29.41
N SER A 15 -53.80 33.00 29.58
CA SER A 15 -55.03 32.59 30.27
C SER A 15 -55.78 31.49 29.51
N ASN A 16 -55.80 31.55 28.17
CA ASN A 16 -56.43 30.53 27.33
C ASN A 16 -55.66 29.20 27.41
N LEU A 17 -54.32 29.24 27.44
CA LEU A 17 -53.47 28.07 27.67
C LEU A 17 -53.82 27.38 29.00
N ASP A 18 -53.85 28.15 30.09
CA ASP A 18 -54.17 27.61 31.41
C ASP A 18 -55.57 27.00 31.47
N HIS A 19 -56.54 27.60 30.76
CA HIS A 19 -57.89 27.06 30.67
C HIS A 19 -57.93 25.75 29.89
N THR A 20 -57.27 25.68 28.72
CA THR A 20 -57.16 24.43 27.94
C THR A 20 -56.46 23.31 28.72
N LEU A 21 -55.42 23.65 29.48
CA LEU A 21 -54.65 22.67 30.25
C LEU A 21 -55.51 22.07 31.36
N LYS A 22 -56.22 22.90 32.12
CA LYS A 22 -57.14 22.45 33.17
C LYS A 22 -58.29 21.61 32.61
N GLU A 23 -58.85 21.99 31.47
CA GLU A 23 -59.90 21.22 30.81
C GLU A 23 -59.41 19.83 30.39
N LEU A 24 -58.25 19.74 29.74
CA LEU A 24 -57.66 18.47 29.31
C LEU A 24 -57.30 17.58 30.50
N GLN A 25 -56.71 18.14 31.55
CA GLN A 25 -56.40 17.39 32.77
C GLN A 25 -57.66 16.83 33.41
N ARG A 26 -58.73 17.63 33.51
CA ARG A 26 -60.02 17.17 34.01
C ARG A 26 -60.56 16.02 33.16
N LYS A 27 -60.53 16.15 31.82
CA LYS A 27 -61.03 15.11 30.90
C LYS A 27 -60.23 13.82 30.99
N VAL A 28 -58.90 13.91 31.10
CA VAL A 28 -58.04 12.74 31.32
C VAL A 28 -58.40 12.06 32.64
N GLN A 29 -58.56 12.81 33.73
CA GLN A 29 -58.94 12.26 35.02
C GLN A 29 -60.35 11.63 35.01
N GLU A 30 -61.32 12.25 34.33
CA GLU A 30 -62.66 11.70 34.14
C GLU A 30 -62.60 10.34 33.43
N HIS A 31 -61.90 10.26 32.30
CA HIS A 31 -61.76 9.01 31.55
C HIS A 31 -60.90 7.96 32.27
N GLU A 32 -59.85 8.36 33.00
CA GLU A 32 -59.07 7.45 33.84
C GLU A 32 -59.93 6.88 34.98
N ALA A 33 -60.77 7.68 35.61
CA ALA A 33 -61.70 7.23 36.64
C ALA A 33 -62.78 6.29 36.06
N GLU A 34 -63.31 6.59 34.87
CA GLU A 34 -64.22 5.70 34.15
C GLU A 34 -63.55 4.37 33.79
N LEU A 35 -62.32 4.40 33.29
CA LEU A 35 -61.53 3.19 33.01
C LEU A 35 -61.26 2.38 34.29
N GLN A 36 -60.95 3.04 35.40
CA GLN A 36 -60.77 2.35 36.68
C GLN A 36 -62.07 1.73 37.19
N ARG A 37 -63.21 2.44 37.06
CA ARG A 37 -64.53 1.89 37.37
C ARG A 37 -64.84 0.67 36.52
N LEU A 38 -64.64 0.75 35.20
CA LEU A 38 -64.82 -0.37 34.28
C LEU A 38 -63.91 -1.55 34.61
N ARG A 39 -62.64 -1.31 34.94
CA ARG A 39 -61.70 -2.37 35.37
C ARG A 39 -62.12 -3.02 36.69
N SER A 40 -62.67 -2.24 37.61
CA SER A 40 -63.15 -2.74 38.90
C SER A 40 -64.49 -3.49 38.79
N SER A 41 -65.35 -3.12 37.84
CA SER A 41 -66.60 -3.81 37.55
C SER A 41 -66.42 -5.01 36.62
N SER A 42 -65.37 -5.03 35.79
CA SER A 42 -65.01 -6.13 34.89
C SER A 42 -64.17 -7.21 35.55
N SER A 43 -64.29 -7.42 36.87
CA SER A 43 -63.62 -8.50 37.61
C SER A 43 -64.17 -9.90 37.29
N SER A 44 -64.68 -10.12 36.07
CA SER A 44 -65.06 -11.43 35.55
C SER A 44 -63.97 -11.93 34.60
N THR A 45 -63.34 -13.03 35.02
CA THR A 45 -62.48 -13.97 34.29
C THR A 45 -62.20 -13.70 32.80
N PRO A 46 -60.93 -13.75 32.34
CA PRO A 46 -60.59 -13.63 30.93
C PRO A 46 -61.17 -14.83 30.17
N VAL A 47 -62.28 -14.61 29.46
CA VAL A 47 -62.79 -15.59 28.50
C VAL A 47 -61.80 -15.58 27.33
N SER A 48 -61.05 -16.67 27.16
CA SER A 48 -60.23 -16.90 25.97
C SER A 48 -61.15 -17.07 24.77
N LEU A 49 -61.55 -15.95 24.18
CA LEU A 49 -62.35 -15.90 22.96
C LEU A 49 -61.50 -16.40 21.78
N SER A 50 -62.13 -17.06 20.80
CA SER A 50 -61.42 -17.42 19.57
C SER A 50 -60.96 -16.16 18.82
N PRO A 51 -59.86 -16.20 18.04
CA PRO A 51 -59.33 -15.02 17.32
C PRO A 51 -60.38 -14.32 16.43
N ASN A 52 -61.30 -15.09 15.85
CA ASN A 52 -62.39 -14.56 15.03
C ASN A 52 -63.44 -13.83 15.86
N ALA A 53 -63.78 -14.33 17.06
CA ALA A 53 -64.69 -13.66 17.97
C ALA A 53 -64.08 -12.36 18.55
N GLN A 54 -62.77 -12.36 18.84
CA GLN A 54 -62.06 -11.15 19.31
C GLN A 54 -62.05 -10.05 18.25
N SER A 55 -61.74 -10.39 16.99
CA SER A 55 -61.72 -9.40 15.91
C SER A 55 -63.12 -8.84 15.61
N ALA A 56 -64.19 -9.64 15.75
CA ALA A 56 -65.56 -9.16 15.63
C ALA A 56 -65.96 -8.17 16.74
N VAL A 57 -65.57 -8.46 17.99
CA VAL A 57 -65.79 -7.55 19.13
C VAL A 57 -65.02 -6.25 18.97
N ILE A 58 -63.74 -6.32 18.54
CA ILE A 58 -62.92 -5.12 18.28
C ILE A 58 -63.51 -4.29 17.15
N LYS A 59 -63.98 -4.92 16.05
CA LYS A 59 -64.64 -4.20 14.96
C LYS A 59 -65.91 -3.50 15.42
N ALA A 60 -66.78 -4.18 16.16
CA ALA A 60 -68.00 -3.60 16.70
C ALA A 60 -67.69 -2.42 17.64
N ALA A 61 -66.69 -2.55 18.52
CA ALA A 61 -66.24 -1.48 19.40
C ALA A 61 -65.65 -0.29 18.63
N LEU A 62 -64.85 -0.53 17.58
CA LEU A 62 -64.32 0.54 16.72
C LEU A 62 -65.44 1.25 15.96
N GLU A 63 -66.42 0.51 15.43
CA GLU A 63 -67.59 1.10 14.79
C GLU A 63 -68.41 1.96 15.76
N GLU A 64 -68.55 1.53 17.01
CA GLU A 64 -69.21 2.30 18.06
C GLU A 64 -68.43 3.58 18.42
N VAL A 65 -67.10 3.49 18.57
CA VAL A 65 -66.23 4.65 18.81
C VAL A 65 -66.30 5.64 17.66
N THR A 66 -66.32 5.17 16.41
CA THR A 66 -66.43 6.07 15.24
C THR A 66 -67.79 6.75 15.12
N LYS A 67 -68.84 6.21 15.73
CA LYS A 67 -70.20 6.80 15.79
C LYS A 67 -70.38 7.73 16.99
N SER A 68 -69.54 7.60 18.01
CA SER A 68 -69.57 8.47 19.19
C SER A 68 -69.12 9.89 18.85
N GLU A 69 -69.68 10.88 19.56
CA GLU A 69 -69.33 12.29 19.32
C GLU A 69 -67.87 12.55 19.73
N PRO A 70 -67.03 13.08 18.82
CA PRO A 70 -65.64 13.35 19.13
C PRO A 70 -65.54 14.50 20.13
N PHE A 71 -64.52 14.47 20.99
CA PHE A 71 -64.21 15.60 21.85
C PHE A 71 -63.86 16.83 21.02
N LEU A 72 -64.70 17.87 21.12
CA LEU A 72 -64.46 19.18 20.53
C LEU A 72 -64.02 20.15 21.63
N PRO A 73 -62.84 20.77 21.53
CA PRO A 73 -62.41 21.75 22.50
C PRO A 73 -63.28 23.02 22.42
N PHE A 74 -63.30 23.83 23.49
CA PHE A 74 -64.02 25.11 23.48
C PHE A 74 -63.52 26.06 22.37
N PRO A 75 -64.37 26.97 21.85
CA PRO A 75 -64.06 27.76 20.65
C PRO A 75 -62.86 28.71 20.78
N SER A 76 -62.50 29.15 21.99
CA SER A 76 -61.29 29.95 22.26
C SER A 76 -60.07 29.09 22.65
N SER A 77 -60.14 27.77 22.44
CA SER A 77 -59.05 26.85 22.76
C SER A 77 -57.88 27.03 21.81
N VAL A 78 -56.68 27.11 22.38
CA VAL A 78 -55.41 27.18 21.65
C VAL A 78 -54.92 25.79 21.18
N LEU A 79 -55.61 24.71 21.56
CA LEU A 79 -55.19 23.34 21.28
C LEU A 79 -55.09 23.02 19.78
N PRO A 80 -56.05 23.37 18.91
CA PRO A 80 -55.91 23.13 17.47
C PRO A 80 -54.68 23.83 16.88
N ALA A 81 -54.39 25.06 17.32
CA ALA A 81 -53.24 25.82 16.87
C ALA A 81 -51.91 25.20 17.36
N LEU A 82 -51.84 24.76 18.61
CA LEU A 82 -50.65 24.09 19.16
C LEU A 82 -50.39 22.73 18.49
N VAL A 83 -51.45 21.97 18.23
CA VAL A 83 -51.34 20.68 17.52
C VAL A 83 -50.86 20.92 16.09
N ALA A 84 -51.45 21.89 15.38
CA ALA A 84 -51.00 22.27 14.05
C ALA A 84 -49.52 22.68 14.08
N LEU A 85 -49.11 23.55 15.01
CA LEU A 85 -47.74 24.00 15.15
C LEU A 85 -46.76 22.86 15.48
N ARG A 86 -47.13 21.96 16.39
CA ARG A 86 -46.31 20.78 16.71
C ARG A 86 -46.18 19.85 15.51
N LYS A 87 -47.26 19.64 14.77
CA LYS A 87 -47.28 18.78 13.59
C LYS A 87 -46.46 19.38 12.46
N THR A 88 -46.62 20.67 12.16
CA THR A 88 -45.83 21.34 11.13
C THR A 88 -44.35 21.36 11.51
N HIS A 89 -44.01 21.65 12.76
CA HIS A 89 -42.64 21.57 13.25
C HIS A 89 -42.07 20.15 13.11
N GLY A 90 -42.83 19.12 13.48
CA GLY A 90 -42.44 17.72 13.29
C GLY A 90 -42.17 17.39 11.82
N VAL A 91 -43.08 17.76 10.92
CA VAL A 91 -42.94 17.55 9.47
C VAL A 91 -41.73 18.30 8.90
N ILE A 92 -41.44 19.52 9.37
CA ILE A 92 -40.25 20.27 8.94
C ILE A 92 -38.98 19.52 9.34
N VAL A 93 -38.87 19.10 10.61
CA VAL A 93 -37.69 18.37 11.12
C VAL A 93 -37.51 17.04 10.39
N GLU A 94 -38.59 16.28 10.18
CA GLU A 94 -38.57 15.02 9.44
C GLU A 94 -38.16 15.24 7.99
N SER A 95 -38.71 16.25 7.31
CA SER A 95 -38.36 16.60 5.93
C SER A 95 -36.89 17.03 5.80
N GLU A 96 -36.37 17.82 6.74
CA GLU A 96 -34.96 18.19 6.78
C GLU A 96 -34.04 16.97 6.95
N ALA A 97 -34.42 16.03 7.83
CA ALA A 97 -33.69 14.78 8.01
C ALA A 97 -33.70 13.91 6.74
N GLU A 98 -34.84 13.80 6.06
CA GLU A 98 -34.96 13.09 4.79
C GLU A 98 -34.12 13.75 3.69
N LEU A 99 -34.16 15.08 3.58
CA LEU A 99 -33.33 15.84 2.65
C LEU A 99 -31.84 15.62 2.92
N ALA A 100 -31.43 15.59 4.19
CA ALA A 100 -30.05 15.30 4.58
C ALA A 100 -29.61 13.89 4.15
N VAL A 101 -30.52 12.90 4.19
CA VAL A 101 -30.25 11.53 3.71
C VAL A 101 -30.24 11.43 2.19
N GLN A 102 -31.07 12.21 1.49
CA GLN A 102 -31.20 12.16 0.03
C GLN A 102 -30.09 12.93 -0.70
N LYS A 103 -29.63 14.07 -0.18
CA LYS A 103 -28.51 14.85 -0.75
C LYS A 103 -27.29 14.00 -1.14
N PRO A 104 -26.68 13.20 -0.24
CA PRO A 104 -25.52 12.39 -0.60
C PRO A 104 -25.84 11.30 -1.63
N ARG A 105 -27.10 10.84 -1.74
CA ARG A 105 -27.49 9.89 -2.80
C ARG A 105 -27.50 10.56 -4.17
N ILE A 106 -28.01 11.79 -4.25
CA ILE A 106 -27.99 12.60 -5.46
C ILE A 106 -26.54 12.92 -5.87
N ASP A 107 -25.70 13.33 -4.91
CA ASP A 107 -24.30 13.65 -5.21
C ASP A 107 -23.53 12.42 -5.70
N ARG A 108 -23.76 11.25 -5.08
CA ARG A 108 -23.20 9.98 -5.59
C ARG A 108 -23.70 9.65 -7.00
N ALA A 109 -24.97 9.90 -7.30
CA ALA A 109 -25.52 9.65 -8.62
C ALA A 109 -24.91 10.59 -9.67
N LYS A 110 -24.71 11.87 -9.34
CA LYS A 110 -24.02 12.85 -10.19
C LYS A 110 -22.58 12.46 -10.46
N ASN A 111 -21.83 12.13 -9.41
CA ASN A 111 -20.43 11.70 -9.56
C ASN A 111 -20.32 10.44 -10.43
N ARG A 112 -21.25 9.48 -10.27
CA ARG A 112 -21.30 8.29 -11.12
C ARG A 112 -21.60 8.62 -12.58
N LEU A 113 -22.50 9.58 -12.82
CA LEU A 113 -22.82 10.05 -14.17
C LEU A 113 -21.59 10.69 -14.81
N GLU A 114 -20.91 11.59 -14.11
CA GLU A 114 -19.68 12.25 -14.60
C GLU A 114 -18.57 11.24 -14.91
N CYS A 115 -18.34 10.25 -14.03
CA CYS A 115 -17.38 9.18 -14.29
C CYS A 115 -17.76 8.34 -15.51
N ALA A 116 -19.05 8.04 -15.70
CA ALA A 116 -19.53 7.27 -16.84
C ALA A 116 -19.41 8.07 -18.15
N GLU A 117 -19.66 9.38 -18.13
CA GLU A 117 -19.46 10.28 -19.27
C GLU A 117 -17.98 10.35 -19.66
N ALA A 118 -17.07 10.52 -18.70
CA ALA A 118 -15.62 10.50 -18.95
C ALA A 118 -15.16 9.15 -19.52
N ALA A 119 -15.63 8.04 -18.96
CA ALA A 119 -15.31 6.71 -19.49
C ALA A 119 -15.84 6.51 -20.92
N LEU A 120 -17.02 7.05 -21.23
CA LEU A 120 -17.59 7.01 -22.58
C LEU A 120 -16.76 7.84 -23.56
N THR A 121 -16.27 9.02 -23.17
CA THR A 121 -15.39 9.83 -24.02
C THR A 121 -14.08 9.12 -24.30
N ASP A 122 -13.48 8.49 -23.29
CA ASP A 122 -12.23 7.74 -23.44
C ASP A 122 -12.42 6.53 -24.37
N GLN A 123 -13.53 5.80 -24.22
CA GLN A 123 -13.86 4.68 -25.10
C GLN A 123 -14.06 5.13 -26.56
N LYS A 124 -14.66 6.31 -26.80
CA LYS A 124 -14.78 6.86 -28.15
C LYS A 124 -13.41 7.21 -28.74
N LEU A 125 -12.56 7.89 -27.97
CA LEU A 125 -11.20 8.23 -28.41
C LEU A 125 -10.36 6.97 -28.72
N LEU A 126 -10.46 5.93 -27.88
CA LEU A 126 -9.83 4.65 -28.12
C LEU A 126 -10.40 3.98 -29.38
N GLY A 127 -11.72 4.00 -29.56
CA GLY A 127 -12.38 3.50 -30.76
C GLY A 127 -11.87 4.17 -32.03
N ASP A 128 -11.77 5.51 -32.02
CA ASP A 128 -11.26 6.30 -33.14
C ASP A 128 -9.79 5.99 -33.42
N ALA A 129 -8.95 5.93 -32.37
CA ALA A 129 -7.53 5.59 -32.50
C ALA A 129 -7.33 4.17 -33.06
N LEU A 130 -8.14 3.20 -32.62
CA LEU A 130 -8.11 1.84 -33.13
C LEU A 130 -8.59 1.78 -34.58
N ALA A 131 -9.64 2.52 -34.95
CA ALA A 131 -10.10 2.61 -36.33
C ALA A 131 -9.01 3.16 -37.26
N VAL A 132 -8.33 4.25 -36.85
CA VAL A 132 -7.18 4.82 -37.57
C VAL A 132 -6.05 3.79 -37.68
N ARG A 133 -5.75 3.06 -36.60
CA ARG A 133 -4.71 2.03 -36.62
C ARG A 133 -5.06 0.89 -37.57
N ILE A 134 -6.28 0.38 -37.53
CA ILE A 134 -6.77 -0.66 -38.44
C ILE A 134 -6.66 -0.17 -39.88
N GLN A 135 -7.05 1.07 -40.18
CA GLN A 135 -6.92 1.64 -41.51
C GLN A 135 -5.45 1.74 -41.95
N SER A 136 -4.57 2.19 -41.07
CA SER A 136 -3.12 2.26 -41.35
C SER A 136 -2.50 0.88 -41.60
N LEU A 137 -2.94 -0.15 -40.87
CA LEU A 137 -2.49 -1.52 -41.04
C LEU A 137 -3.02 -2.14 -42.32
N ARG A 138 -4.29 -1.88 -42.68
CA ARG A 138 -4.86 -2.29 -43.96
C ARG A 138 -4.12 -1.65 -45.13
N SER A 139 -3.92 -0.35 -45.10
CA SER A 139 -3.14 0.37 -46.12
C SER A 139 -1.70 -0.15 -46.22
N ARG A 140 -1.07 -0.47 -45.08
CA ARG A 140 0.27 -1.07 -45.07
C ARG A 140 0.28 -2.50 -45.62
N LEU A 141 -0.75 -3.29 -45.33
CA LEU A 141 -0.90 -4.65 -45.88
C LEU A 141 -1.18 -4.61 -47.39
N GLU A 142 -1.99 -3.67 -47.85
CA GLU A 142 -2.22 -3.43 -49.28
C GLU A 142 -0.91 -3.04 -49.96
N SER A 143 -0.16 -2.09 -49.41
CA SER A 143 1.14 -1.73 -49.99
C SER A 143 2.17 -2.85 -49.94
N PHE A 144 2.16 -3.69 -48.89
CA PHE A 144 2.96 -4.91 -48.86
C PHE A 144 2.47 -5.98 -49.83
N ALA A 145 1.17 -6.10 -50.07
CA ALA A 145 0.62 -7.04 -51.05
C ALA A 145 1.01 -6.60 -52.47
N ASP A 146 0.94 -5.30 -52.76
CA ASP A 146 1.39 -4.71 -54.04
C ASP A 146 2.91 -4.90 -54.22
N GLN A 147 3.71 -4.76 -53.17
CA GLN A 147 5.16 -5.02 -53.21
C GLN A 147 5.50 -6.52 -53.30
N ASN A 148 4.75 -7.38 -52.62
CA ASN A 148 4.99 -8.83 -52.59
C ASN A 148 4.48 -9.53 -53.85
N GLN A 149 3.56 -8.96 -54.63
CA GLN A 149 3.28 -9.45 -55.99
C GLN A 149 4.55 -9.45 -56.87
N GLN A 150 5.56 -8.65 -56.52
CA GLN A 150 6.85 -8.61 -57.20
C GLN A 150 7.93 -9.51 -56.57
N TYR A 151 7.74 -10.00 -55.33
CA TYR A 151 8.70 -10.84 -54.60
C TYR A 151 7.98 -11.81 -53.63
N GLN A 152 7.35 -12.87 -54.13
CA GLN A 152 6.82 -13.95 -53.28
C GLN A 152 7.91 -15.00 -53.01
N GLU A 153 8.58 -14.93 -51.86
CA GLU A 153 9.20 -16.12 -51.27
C GLU A 153 9.09 -16.11 -49.73
N PRO A 154 8.42 -17.11 -49.12
CA PRO A 154 8.17 -17.17 -47.66
C PRO A 154 9.44 -17.35 -46.81
N ASP A 155 10.56 -17.72 -47.43
CA ASP A 155 11.83 -18.01 -46.77
C ASP A 155 12.48 -16.75 -46.14
N HIS A 156 12.25 -15.59 -46.76
CA HIS A 156 12.78 -14.31 -46.27
C HIS A 156 12.15 -13.80 -44.96
N GLY A 157 11.01 -14.35 -44.54
CA GLY A 157 10.36 -13.98 -43.27
C GLY A 157 11.04 -14.59 -42.05
N ALA A 158 11.44 -15.86 -42.15
CA ALA A 158 12.14 -16.58 -41.09
C ALA A 158 13.57 -16.07 -40.91
N VAL A 159 14.28 -15.82 -42.02
CA VAL A 159 15.64 -15.24 -42.01
C VAL A 159 15.66 -13.89 -41.32
N ARG A 160 14.71 -12.99 -41.63
CA ARG A 160 14.61 -11.68 -40.97
C ARG A 160 14.37 -11.78 -39.46
N ARG A 161 13.57 -12.76 -39.00
CA ARG A 161 13.37 -12.99 -37.56
C ARG A 161 14.63 -13.53 -36.89
N MET A 162 15.37 -14.42 -37.55
CA MET A 162 16.65 -14.92 -37.05
C MET A 162 17.70 -13.81 -36.97
N GLU A 163 17.76 -12.93 -37.97
CA GLU A 163 18.63 -11.75 -37.95
C GLU A 163 18.27 -10.79 -36.82
N ALA A 164 16.98 -10.54 -36.59
CA ALA A 164 16.52 -9.72 -35.48
C ALA A 164 16.91 -10.32 -34.12
N LEU A 165 16.74 -11.64 -33.93
CA LEU A 165 17.15 -12.33 -32.70
C LEU A 165 18.67 -12.31 -32.51
N ARG A 166 19.45 -12.45 -33.59
CA ARG A 166 20.91 -12.31 -33.56
C ARG A 166 21.31 -10.90 -33.14
N ALA A 167 20.72 -9.87 -33.74
CA ALA A 167 21.00 -8.48 -33.38
C ALA A 167 20.67 -8.17 -31.91
N VAL A 168 19.58 -8.74 -31.40
CA VAL A 168 19.22 -8.62 -29.97
C VAL A 168 20.24 -9.33 -29.09
N LYS A 169 20.66 -10.55 -29.45
CA LYS A 169 21.71 -11.28 -28.74
C LYS A 169 23.03 -10.50 -28.72
N ASP A 170 23.47 -10.02 -29.86
CA ASP A 170 24.72 -9.26 -30.00
C ASP A 170 24.71 -7.99 -29.15
N LYS A 171 23.53 -7.35 -29.02
CA LYS A 171 23.34 -6.21 -28.11
C LYS A 171 23.51 -6.60 -26.65
N TYR A 172 22.90 -7.69 -26.21
CA TYR A 172 23.05 -8.17 -24.83
C TYR A 172 24.48 -8.60 -24.52
N ASP A 173 25.16 -9.24 -25.47
CA ASP A 173 26.57 -9.61 -25.33
C ASP A 173 27.46 -8.35 -25.19
N ALA A 174 27.19 -7.30 -25.98
CA ALA A 174 27.90 -6.02 -25.90
C ALA A 174 27.64 -5.28 -24.57
N ASP A 175 26.39 -5.22 -24.12
CA ASP A 175 26.01 -4.61 -22.85
C ASP A 175 26.61 -5.36 -21.65
N THR A 176 26.64 -6.69 -21.71
CA THR A 176 27.28 -7.54 -20.68
C THR A 176 28.79 -7.31 -20.64
N ALA A 177 29.47 -7.26 -21.79
CA ALA A 177 30.90 -6.96 -21.85
C ALA A 177 31.24 -5.55 -21.36
N ARG A 178 30.34 -4.57 -21.57
CA ARG A 178 30.48 -3.22 -21.01
C ARG A 178 30.33 -3.24 -19.48
N LEU A 179 29.31 -3.94 -18.97
CA LEU A 179 29.05 -4.03 -17.54
C LEU A 179 30.19 -4.74 -16.80
N MET A 180 30.69 -5.85 -17.33
CA MET A 180 31.82 -6.58 -16.75
C MET A 180 33.08 -5.71 -16.69
N ARG A 181 33.40 -4.95 -17.75
CA ARG A 181 34.51 -4.00 -17.71
C ARG A 181 34.34 -2.92 -16.64
N SER A 182 33.14 -2.37 -16.48
CA SER A 182 32.89 -1.39 -15.40
C SER A 182 32.97 -1.99 -14.01
N LEU A 183 32.55 -3.25 -13.83
CA LEU A 183 32.65 -3.96 -12.56
C LEU A 183 34.11 -4.21 -12.19
N LEU A 184 34.92 -4.72 -13.12
CA LEU A 184 36.35 -4.96 -12.89
C LEU A 184 37.08 -3.65 -12.55
N ALA A 185 36.81 -2.57 -13.29
CA ALA A 185 37.39 -1.26 -13.01
C ALA A 185 36.96 -0.70 -11.65
N PHE A 186 35.71 -0.95 -11.22
CA PHE A 186 35.25 -0.55 -9.88
C PHE A 186 35.95 -1.36 -8.78
N ILE A 187 36.15 -2.66 -9.01
CA ILE A 187 36.86 -3.53 -8.06
C ILE A 187 38.29 -3.03 -7.88
N GLU A 188 39.01 -2.77 -8.97
CA GLU A 188 40.41 -2.34 -8.93
C GLU A 188 40.59 -0.95 -8.31
N ASN A 189 39.78 0.03 -8.71
CA ASN A 189 39.99 1.43 -8.30
C ASN A 189 39.43 1.78 -6.92
N HIS A 190 38.37 1.10 -6.47
CA HIS A 190 37.66 1.49 -5.24
C HIS A 190 37.57 0.34 -4.23
N LEU A 191 37.13 -0.84 -4.68
CA LEU A 191 36.81 -1.92 -3.74
C LEU A 191 38.07 -2.60 -3.17
N ALA A 192 39.12 -2.74 -3.98
CA ALA A 192 40.33 -3.45 -3.62
C ALA A 192 41.04 -2.84 -2.40
N ALA A 193 41.21 -1.52 -2.37
CA ALA A 193 41.84 -0.82 -1.26
C ALA A 193 41.03 -0.97 0.05
N MET A 194 39.70 -0.89 -0.05
CA MET A 194 38.82 -1.07 1.11
C MET A 194 38.81 -2.52 1.61
N LEU A 195 38.82 -3.50 0.71
CA LEU A 195 38.87 -4.92 1.08
C LEU A 195 40.21 -5.29 1.74
N ALA A 196 41.31 -4.78 1.21
CA ALA A 196 42.63 -4.96 1.83
C ALA A 196 42.67 -4.34 3.24
N ALA A 197 42.06 -3.16 3.43
CA ALA A 197 41.92 -2.57 4.76
C ALA A 197 41.16 -3.50 5.73
N GLU A 198 40.06 -4.10 5.30
CA GLU A 198 39.26 -5.01 6.13
C GLU A 198 40.02 -6.29 6.49
N GLU A 199 40.76 -6.89 5.55
CA GLU A 199 41.62 -8.06 5.81
C GLU A 199 42.72 -7.74 6.83
N LEU A 200 43.28 -6.53 6.79
CA LEU A 200 44.23 -6.02 7.77
C LEU A 200 43.60 -5.60 9.12
N GLY A 201 42.30 -5.85 9.32
CA GLY A 201 41.58 -5.51 10.56
C GLY A 201 41.15 -4.04 10.68
N GLY A 202 41.11 -3.34 9.55
CA GLY A 202 40.63 -1.98 9.40
C GLY A 202 39.10 -1.87 9.35
N PRO A 203 38.58 -0.67 9.02
CA PRO A 203 37.14 -0.44 9.00
C PRO A 203 36.45 -1.31 7.95
N VAL A 204 35.25 -1.79 8.28
CA VAL A 204 34.44 -2.63 7.39
C VAL A 204 34.06 -1.85 6.12
N VAL A 205 34.20 -2.47 4.95
CA VAL A 205 33.97 -1.83 3.64
C VAL A 205 32.58 -1.17 3.58
N GLY A 206 32.46 0.13 3.30
CA GLY A 206 31.17 0.84 3.22
C GLY A 206 30.63 1.41 4.54
N SER A 207 31.36 1.29 5.65
CA SER A 207 31.06 2.00 6.92
C SER A 207 31.87 3.30 7.10
N ALA A 208 32.97 3.47 6.35
CA ALA A 208 33.83 4.66 6.36
C ALA A 208 33.89 5.27 4.95
N THR A 209 33.95 6.60 4.86
CA THR A 209 33.69 7.37 3.62
C THR A 209 34.89 7.55 2.70
N GLU A 210 36.12 7.28 3.14
CA GLU A 210 37.32 7.28 2.28
C GLU A 210 38.50 6.74 3.11
N THR A 211 39.10 5.63 2.69
CA THR A 211 40.36 5.13 3.26
C THR A 211 41.47 5.44 2.27
N ASP A 212 42.28 6.44 2.55
CA ASP A 212 43.50 6.73 1.79
C ASP A 212 44.53 5.61 1.97
N LEU A 213 45.29 5.32 0.91
CA LEU A 213 46.35 4.30 0.91
C LEU A 213 47.37 4.51 2.04
N ASP A 214 47.60 5.76 2.45
CA ASP A 214 48.47 6.16 3.57
C ASP A 214 48.04 5.58 4.93
N HIS A 215 46.76 5.19 5.09
CA HIS A 215 46.24 4.57 6.31
C HIS A 215 46.47 3.05 6.38
N LEU A 216 46.69 2.39 5.23
CA LEU A 216 47.01 0.97 5.17
C LEU A 216 48.41 0.71 5.75
N ASP A 217 49.40 1.55 5.40
CA ASP A 217 50.79 1.47 5.89
C ASP A 217 50.93 1.61 7.42
N ALA A 218 50.01 2.37 8.03
CA ALA A 218 50.01 2.62 9.47
C ALA A 218 49.53 1.41 10.29
N GLY A 219 48.73 0.53 9.68
CA GLY A 219 48.05 -0.59 10.34
C GLY A 219 46.91 -0.14 11.27
N PHE A 220 45.91 -0.99 11.45
CA PHE A 220 44.74 -0.69 12.29
C PHE A 220 44.82 -1.37 13.66
N ASN A 221 44.20 -0.75 14.67
CA ASN A 221 44.02 -1.41 15.97
C ASN A 221 42.80 -2.34 15.95
N ALA A 222 42.64 -3.19 16.98
CA ALA A 222 41.49 -4.11 17.09
C ALA A 222 40.10 -3.44 17.16
N GLN A 223 40.04 -2.10 17.14
CA GLN A 223 38.81 -1.30 17.06
C GLN A 223 38.65 -0.59 15.70
N GLY A 224 39.45 -0.93 14.68
CA GLY A 224 39.35 -0.39 13.32
C GLY A 224 39.85 1.05 13.15
N LYS A 225 40.56 1.62 14.13
CA LYS A 225 41.12 2.98 14.03
C LYS A 225 42.56 2.94 13.51
N PRO A 226 42.96 3.84 12.60
CA PRO A 226 44.33 3.89 12.08
C PRO A 226 45.31 4.21 13.21
N ASN A 227 46.39 3.43 13.34
CA ASN A 227 47.41 3.70 14.32
C ASN A 227 48.14 5.00 13.99
N LYS A 228 48.30 5.90 14.96
CA LYS A 228 49.06 7.13 14.74
C LYS A 228 50.54 6.77 14.61
N VAL A 229 51.18 7.23 13.53
CA VAL A 229 52.62 7.03 13.22
C VAL A 229 53.54 7.40 14.41
N LYS A 230 53.11 8.28 15.31
CA LYS A 230 53.84 8.65 16.55
C LYS A 230 53.95 7.55 17.62
N ASP A 231 53.13 6.49 17.57
CA ASP A 231 53.16 5.42 18.57
C ASP A 231 54.14 4.28 18.23
N LYS A 232 54.63 4.19 16.98
CA LYS A 232 55.69 3.23 16.61
C LYS A 232 57.04 3.57 17.27
N ALA A 233 57.31 4.85 17.59
CA ALA A 233 58.59 5.27 18.18
C ALA A 233 58.65 5.15 19.71
N LYS A 234 57.51 5.11 20.42
CA LYS A 234 57.48 5.17 21.90
C LYS A 234 57.30 3.82 22.60
N ASN A 235 57.01 2.75 21.86
CA ASN A 235 56.62 1.45 22.43
C ASN A 235 57.46 0.26 21.94
N GLN A 236 58.60 0.52 21.30
CA GLN A 236 59.53 -0.55 20.87
C GLN A 236 60.34 -1.17 22.02
N ASP A 237 60.48 -0.49 23.17
CA ASP A 237 61.40 -0.95 24.23
C ASP A 237 60.80 -1.96 25.22
N LYS A 238 59.50 -2.26 25.20
CA LYS A 238 58.86 -3.04 26.29
C LYS A 238 57.87 -4.14 25.91
N ARG A 239 57.83 -4.59 24.65
CA ARG A 239 56.99 -5.76 24.29
C ARG A 239 57.75 -6.81 23.48
N GLN A 240 57.48 -8.06 23.82
CA GLN A 240 57.93 -9.26 23.12
C GLN A 240 57.67 -9.10 21.62
N ARG A 241 58.72 -9.32 20.82
CA ARG A 241 58.62 -9.39 19.36
C ARG A 241 57.66 -10.51 18.99
N ARG A 242 56.65 -10.19 18.17
CA ARG A 242 55.76 -11.21 17.60
C ARG A 242 56.52 -11.94 16.49
N ILE A 243 56.12 -13.19 16.25
CA ILE A 243 56.81 -14.14 15.35
C ILE A 243 56.89 -13.59 13.91
N ASP A 244 56.03 -12.64 13.55
CA ASP A 244 56.01 -11.96 12.25
C ASP A 244 57.23 -11.05 12.01
N ASP A 245 57.84 -10.46 13.06
CA ASP A 245 59.03 -9.59 12.93
C ASP A 245 60.31 -10.38 12.58
N ILE A 246 60.27 -11.71 12.62
CA ILE A 246 61.40 -12.57 12.26
C ILE A 246 61.42 -12.88 10.76
N TRP A 247 60.33 -12.62 10.01
CA TRP A 247 60.21 -13.09 8.62
C TRP A 247 60.31 -12.04 7.50
N GLY A 248 60.54 -10.76 7.78
CA GLY A 248 60.84 -9.83 6.68
C GLY A 248 60.82 -8.36 7.04
N ALA A 249 62.00 -7.79 7.25
CA ALA A 249 62.18 -6.35 7.16
C ALA A 249 62.31 -5.96 5.68
N GLY A 250 61.39 -5.10 5.23
CA GLY A 250 61.45 -4.40 3.96
C GLY A 250 60.33 -4.78 3.01
N ASN A 251 59.38 -3.88 2.78
CA ASN A 251 59.11 -3.34 1.44
C ASN A 251 58.00 -2.28 1.50
N ASP A 252 58.26 -1.08 0.98
CA ASP A 252 57.22 -0.10 0.58
C ASP A 252 56.36 -0.62 -0.62
N GLY A 253 56.35 -1.95 -0.86
CA GLY A 253 55.58 -2.66 -1.87
C GLY A 253 54.52 -3.62 -1.32
N ALA A 254 54.53 -3.92 -0.01
CA ALA A 254 53.60 -4.89 0.60
C ALA A 254 52.13 -4.47 0.51
N VAL A 255 51.84 -3.17 0.60
CA VAL A 255 50.46 -2.66 0.55
C VAL A 255 49.88 -2.70 -0.86
N ASN A 256 50.67 -2.38 -1.89
CA ASN A 256 50.22 -2.52 -3.28
C ASN A 256 49.98 -4.00 -3.64
N ASP A 257 50.80 -4.91 -3.11
CA ASP A 257 50.65 -6.35 -3.31
C ASP A 257 49.38 -6.88 -2.62
N GLU A 258 49.03 -6.39 -1.42
CA GLU A 258 47.80 -6.78 -0.72
C GLU A 258 46.53 -6.22 -1.38
N VAL A 259 46.56 -4.98 -1.88
CA VAL A 259 45.45 -4.42 -2.66
C VAL A 259 45.24 -5.21 -3.95
N ALA A 260 46.31 -5.55 -4.67
CA ALA A 260 46.22 -6.37 -5.88
C ALA A 260 45.72 -7.79 -5.57
N ALA A 261 46.15 -8.39 -4.46
CA ALA A 261 45.68 -9.70 -4.01
C ALA A 261 44.18 -9.68 -3.66
N ALA A 262 43.71 -8.65 -2.96
CA ALA A 262 42.29 -8.48 -2.64
C ALA A 262 41.43 -8.27 -3.90
N ALA A 263 41.94 -7.51 -4.88
CA ALA A 263 41.28 -7.35 -6.18
C ALA A 263 41.16 -8.69 -6.91
N ALA A 264 42.26 -9.42 -7.03
CA ALA A 264 42.30 -10.71 -7.72
C ALA A 264 41.41 -11.76 -7.04
N GLU A 265 41.37 -11.78 -5.70
CA GLU A 265 40.50 -12.67 -4.93
C GLU A 265 39.01 -12.35 -5.17
N MET A 266 38.63 -11.07 -5.15
CA MET A 266 37.27 -10.64 -5.43
C MET A 266 36.85 -10.98 -6.87
N GLN A 267 37.71 -10.69 -7.86
CA GLN A 267 37.45 -10.99 -9.27
C GLN A 267 37.25 -12.49 -9.48
N ARG A 268 38.18 -13.31 -8.97
CA ARG A 268 38.11 -14.76 -9.07
C ARG A 268 36.84 -15.31 -8.41
N LEU A 269 36.50 -14.84 -7.21
CA LEU A 269 35.29 -15.28 -6.52
C LEU A 269 34.02 -14.91 -7.30
N THR A 270 33.96 -13.71 -7.87
CA THR A 270 32.81 -13.30 -8.69
C THR A 270 32.68 -14.11 -9.97
N GLU A 271 33.80 -14.44 -10.62
CA GLU A 271 33.83 -15.29 -11.81
C GLU A 271 33.37 -16.72 -11.48
N GLU A 272 33.92 -17.33 -10.43
CA GLU A 272 33.52 -18.67 -9.97
C GLU A 272 32.02 -18.71 -9.62
N LEU A 273 31.49 -17.67 -8.96
CA LEU A 273 30.06 -17.57 -8.64
C LEU A 273 29.15 -17.40 -9.86
N LEU A 274 29.56 -16.61 -10.86
CA LEU A 274 28.80 -16.43 -12.10
C LEU A 274 28.82 -17.70 -12.94
N ASN A 275 29.99 -18.33 -13.09
CA ASN A 275 30.14 -19.56 -13.87
C ASN A 275 29.33 -20.71 -13.24
N THR A 276 29.42 -20.89 -11.92
CA THR A 276 28.63 -21.93 -11.23
C THR A 276 27.13 -21.67 -11.28
N LEU A 277 26.68 -20.41 -11.28
CA LEU A 277 25.26 -20.10 -11.46
C LEU A 277 24.77 -20.47 -12.87
N VAL A 278 25.55 -20.16 -13.90
CA VAL A 278 25.24 -20.53 -15.29
C VAL A 278 25.23 -22.06 -15.47
N GLU A 279 26.17 -22.77 -14.85
CA GLU A 279 26.24 -24.23 -14.88
C GLU A 279 25.07 -24.89 -14.14
N ALA A 280 24.63 -24.30 -13.01
CA ALA A 280 23.56 -24.84 -12.19
C ALA A 280 22.17 -24.76 -12.85
N LYS A 281 21.97 -23.92 -13.88
CA LYS A 281 20.72 -23.81 -14.68
C LYS A 281 19.41 -23.86 -13.86
N GLY A 282 19.41 -23.22 -12.69
CA GLY A 282 18.24 -23.14 -11.79
C GLY A 282 18.19 -24.16 -10.64
N ASP A 283 19.14 -25.11 -10.55
CA ASP A 283 19.28 -25.96 -9.38
C ASP A 283 19.95 -25.20 -8.22
N SER A 284 19.15 -24.89 -7.21
CA SER A 284 19.58 -24.13 -6.03
C SER A 284 20.56 -24.88 -5.12
N SER A 285 20.74 -26.19 -5.32
CA SER A 285 21.65 -27.03 -4.52
C SER A 285 23.05 -27.15 -5.16
N ALA A 286 23.14 -26.98 -6.47
CA ALA A 286 24.39 -27.08 -7.23
C ALA A 286 25.14 -25.72 -7.37
N SER A 287 24.49 -24.60 -7.03
CA SER A 287 25.06 -23.24 -7.19
C SER A 287 25.98 -22.78 -6.05
N TYR A 288 26.43 -23.69 -5.18
CA TYR A 288 27.32 -23.36 -4.06
C TYR A 288 28.80 -23.54 -4.44
N VAL A 289 29.58 -22.48 -4.26
CA VAL A 289 31.05 -22.47 -4.35
C VAL A 289 31.63 -22.71 -2.96
N ARG A 290 32.73 -23.48 -2.88
CA ARG A 290 33.47 -23.71 -1.63
C ARG A 290 34.58 -22.67 -1.48
N LEU A 291 34.57 -21.96 -0.35
CA LEU A 291 35.61 -21.00 0.03
C LEU A 291 36.77 -21.72 0.70
N ALA A 292 38.00 -21.34 0.34
CA ALA A 292 39.22 -21.87 0.96
C ALA A 292 39.44 -21.31 2.38
N ARG A 293 39.04 -20.06 2.60
CA ARG A 293 39.10 -19.33 3.87
C ARG A 293 37.93 -18.34 3.96
N GLU A 294 37.62 -17.88 5.16
CA GLU A 294 36.73 -16.73 5.31
C GLU A 294 37.45 -15.46 4.86
N SER A 295 37.05 -14.91 3.71
CA SER A 295 37.61 -13.65 3.20
C SER A 295 36.63 -12.49 3.30
N ALA A 296 37.18 -11.28 3.37
CA ALA A 296 36.48 -10.01 3.34
C ALA A 296 35.64 -9.88 2.07
N ALA A 297 36.10 -10.42 0.93
CA ALA A 297 35.34 -10.46 -0.32
C ALA A 297 34.02 -11.24 -0.16
N ALA A 298 34.07 -12.44 0.44
CA ALA A 298 32.86 -13.24 0.71
C ALA A 298 31.91 -12.54 1.70
N ARG A 299 32.45 -11.94 2.77
CA ARG A 299 31.64 -11.17 3.75
C ARG A 299 30.99 -9.95 3.09
N PHE A 300 31.72 -9.23 2.25
CA PHE A 300 31.21 -8.08 1.50
C PHE A 300 30.05 -8.48 0.57
N LEU A 301 30.21 -9.54 -0.22
CA LEU A 301 29.16 -10.04 -1.13
C LEU A 301 27.88 -10.45 -0.40
N VAL A 302 27.99 -11.06 0.78
CA VAL A 302 26.83 -11.44 1.58
C VAL A 302 26.15 -10.23 2.21
N ARG A 303 26.94 -9.26 2.69
CA ARG A 303 26.42 -8.03 3.28
C ARG A 303 25.78 -7.10 2.26
N SER A 304 26.30 -7.06 1.03
CA SER A 304 25.70 -6.34 -0.10
C SER A 304 24.49 -7.06 -0.70
N GLN A 305 24.09 -8.20 -0.12
CA GLN A 305 22.94 -9.01 -0.54
C GLN A 305 23.06 -9.57 -1.97
N VAL A 306 24.27 -9.64 -2.51
CA VAL A 306 24.55 -10.22 -3.83
C VAL A 306 24.77 -11.74 -3.72
N ALA A 307 25.20 -12.21 -2.54
CA ALA A 307 25.43 -13.62 -2.26
C ALA A 307 24.84 -14.06 -0.92
N GLN A 308 24.73 -15.38 -0.70
CA GLN A 308 24.24 -15.97 0.54
C GLN A 308 25.10 -17.17 0.96
N PHE A 309 25.40 -17.27 2.25
CA PHE A 309 26.03 -18.47 2.81
C PHE A 309 25.02 -19.62 2.91
N HIS A 310 25.55 -20.84 2.86
CA HIS A 310 24.75 -22.03 3.14
C HIS A 310 24.34 -22.05 4.63
N PRO A 311 23.07 -22.29 4.97
CA PRO A 311 22.55 -22.12 6.34
C PRO A 311 23.20 -23.05 7.37
N LYS A 312 23.82 -24.14 6.92
CA LYS A 312 24.52 -25.11 7.79
C LYS A 312 26.04 -25.08 7.65
N ASP A 313 26.58 -24.31 6.69
CA ASP A 313 28.00 -24.41 6.34
C ASP A 313 28.53 -23.06 5.84
N ALA A 314 29.28 -22.37 6.70
CA ALA A 314 29.84 -21.05 6.41
C ALA A 314 30.95 -21.07 5.34
N THR A 315 31.43 -22.25 4.94
CA THR A 315 32.43 -22.40 3.88
C THR A 315 31.82 -22.44 2.47
N ARG A 316 30.48 -22.46 2.37
CA ARG A 316 29.77 -22.50 1.08
C ARG A 316 28.96 -21.24 0.85
N ILE A 317 29.16 -20.63 -0.31
CA ILE A 317 28.50 -19.39 -0.73
C ILE A 317 27.87 -19.58 -2.11
N ARG A 318 26.71 -18.97 -2.34
CA ARG A 318 26.03 -18.95 -3.65
C ARG A 318 25.66 -17.53 -4.03
N LEU A 319 25.59 -17.25 -5.33
CA LEU A 319 25.06 -15.99 -5.84
C LEU A 319 23.53 -15.99 -5.74
N VAL A 320 22.93 -14.83 -5.44
CA VAL A 320 21.49 -14.64 -5.57
C VAL A 320 21.14 -14.60 -7.06
N ASP A 321 20.18 -15.42 -7.47
CA ASP A 321 19.77 -15.50 -8.86
C ASP A 321 18.86 -14.32 -9.23
N PHE A 322 19.45 -13.29 -9.83
CA PHE A 322 18.74 -12.11 -10.32
C PHE A 322 18.06 -12.33 -11.69
N GLY A 323 18.39 -13.42 -12.39
CA GLY A 323 17.85 -13.71 -13.72
C GLY A 323 16.60 -14.57 -13.71
N ARG A 324 16.28 -15.19 -12.58
CA ARG A 324 15.09 -16.02 -12.43
C ARG A 324 13.85 -15.15 -12.18
N GLU A 325 13.12 -14.88 -13.25
CA GLU A 325 11.75 -14.38 -13.16
C GLU A 325 10.83 -15.52 -12.67
N LEU A 326 10.10 -15.28 -11.59
CA LEU A 326 9.00 -16.13 -11.17
C LEU A 326 7.81 -15.73 -12.05
N GLU A 327 7.45 -16.60 -12.99
CA GLU A 327 6.34 -16.52 -13.97
C GLU A 327 6.75 -16.24 -15.43
N SER A 328 6.80 -17.33 -16.21
CA SER A 328 6.19 -17.43 -17.55
C SER A 328 5.52 -18.79 -17.65
#